data_AF-A0A0B7J110-F1
#
_entry.id   AF-A0A0B7J110-F1
#
_cell.length_a   1.000
_cell.length_b   1.000
_cell.length_c   1.000
_cell.angle_alpha   90.00
_cell.angle_beta   90.00
_cell.angle_gamma   90.00
#
_symmetry.space_group_name_H-M   'P 1'
#
loop_
_entity.id
_entity.type
_entity.pdbx_description
1 polymer ?
#
loop_
_entity_poly.entity_id
_entity_poly.type
_entity_poly.pdbx_seq_one_letter_code
_entity_poly.pdbx_strand_id
1 'polypeptide(L)'
;MIQYLGSNQIGDSEAKELALMLKDNSTLTSLDLSDNKIGETGARDLAASLKDNNSLTELNLSSNNIGDTTLKTINGYLQRNKTIAEKKSRKLKCRG
;
A
#
# COMPACT_ATOMS: atom_id res chain seq x y z
N MET A 1 12.35 -3.08 2.64
CA MET A 1 12.19 -4.49 2.24
C MET A 1 11.06 -4.53 1.22
N ILE A 2 11.24 -5.23 0.10
CA ILE A 2 10.19 -5.44 -0.91
C ILE A 2 9.56 -6.80 -0.60
N GLN A 3 8.25 -6.86 -0.43
CA GLN A 3 7.52 -8.12 -0.25
C GLN A 3 6.76 -8.42 -1.54
N TYR A 4 7.10 -9.53 -2.19
CA TYR A 4 6.47 -9.97 -3.44
C TYR A 4 5.43 -11.04 -3.13
N LEU A 5 4.18 -10.76 -3.46
CA LEU A 5 3.04 -11.65 -3.22
C LEU A 5 2.17 -11.81 -4.49
N GLY A 6 2.68 -11.44 -5.67
CA GLY A 6 1.99 -11.64 -6.95
C GLY A 6 1.77 -13.11 -7.30
N SER A 7 0.68 -13.43 -7.99
CA SER A 7 0.31 -14.80 -8.43
C SER A 7 0.00 -15.82 -7.33
N ASN A 8 -0.45 -15.40 -6.14
CA ASN A 8 -0.76 -16.30 -5.02
C ASN A 8 -2.27 -16.57 -4.82
N GLN A 9 -3.11 -16.18 -5.78
CA GLN A 9 -4.57 -16.25 -5.66
C GLN A 9 -5.13 -15.51 -4.43
N ILE A 10 -4.47 -14.42 -4.01
CA ILE A 10 -4.94 -13.58 -2.90
C ILE A 10 -6.31 -13.02 -3.28
N GLY A 11 -7.33 -13.36 -2.50
CA GLY A 11 -8.68 -12.84 -2.63
C GLY A 11 -8.96 -11.70 -1.65
N ASP A 12 -10.22 -11.30 -1.56
CA ASP A 12 -10.64 -10.23 -0.65
C ASP A 12 -10.37 -10.55 0.82
N SER A 13 -10.51 -11.81 1.23
CA SER A 13 -10.26 -12.27 2.61
C SER A 13 -8.78 -12.12 2.99
N GLU A 14 -7.88 -12.58 2.14
CA GLU A 14 -6.44 -12.48 2.37
C GLU A 14 -5.97 -11.03 2.27
N ALA A 15 -6.53 -10.24 1.34
CA ALA A 15 -6.26 -8.81 1.26
C ALA A 15 -6.66 -8.06 2.53
N LYS A 16 -7.76 -8.46 3.19
CA LYS A 16 -8.17 -7.92 4.49
C LYS A 16 -7.17 -8.25 5.60
N GLU A 17 -6.68 -9.47 5.67
CA GLU A 17 -5.64 -9.85 6.65
C GLU A 17 -4.35 -9.07 6.41
N LEU A 18 -3.92 -8.95 5.16
CA LEU A 18 -2.79 -8.11 4.76
C LEU A 18 -3.01 -6.65 5.15
N ALA A 19 -4.22 -6.12 4.97
CA ALA A 19 -4.57 -4.77 5.37
C ALA A 19 -4.38 -4.58 6.89
N LEU A 20 -4.83 -5.52 7.71
CA LEU A 20 -4.64 -5.45 9.17
C LEU A 20 -3.15 -5.44 9.53
N MET A 21 -2.34 -6.28 8.89
CA MET A 21 -0.88 -6.30 9.11
C MET A 21 -0.20 -5.00 8.64
N LEU A 22 -0.64 -4.45 7.51
CA LEU A 22 -0.08 -3.22 6.94
C LEU A 22 -0.33 -2.00 7.83
N LYS A 23 -1.48 -1.95 8.51
CA LYS A 23 -1.86 -0.81 9.36
C LYS A 23 -0.75 -0.45 10.37
N ASP A 24 -0.20 -1.44 11.04
CA ASP A 24 0.82 -1.26 12.08
C ASP A 24 2.27 -1.42 11.56
N ASN A 25 2.44 -1.79 10.29
CA ASN A 25 3.76 -1.98 9.70
C ASN A 25 4.43 -0.63 9.39
N SER A 26 5.53 -0.32 10.07
CA SER A 26 6.30 0.92 9.86
C SER A 26 7.56 0.74 9.01
N THR A 27 7.84 -0.47 8.54
CA THR A 27 9.11 -0.84 7.87
C THR A 27 8.96 -1.16 6.39
N LEU A 28 7.79 -1.62 5.97
CA LEU A 28 7.52 -1.95 4.57
C LEU A 28 7.31 -0.67 3.75
N THR A 29 8.06 -0.53 2.66
CA THR A 29 8.03 0.66 1.79
C THR A 29 7.45 0.36 0.41
N SER A 30 7.49 -0.89 -0.03
CA SER A 30 6.99 -1.34 -1.33
C SER A 30 6.40 -2.75 -1.23
N LEU A 31 5.24 -2.94 -1.84
CA LEU A 31 4.48 -4.19 -1.84
C LEU A 31 3.92 -4.47 -3.25
N ASP A 32 4.12 -5.68 -3.75
CA ASP A 32 3.57 -6.12 -5.03
C ASP A 32 2.49 -7.19 -4.84
N LEU A 33 1.26 -6.84 -5.19
CA LEU A 33 0.07 -7.69 -5.19
C LEU A 33 -0.52 -7.85 -6.60
N SER A 34 0.27 -7.56 -7.65
CA SER A 34 -0.18 -7.74 -9.03
C SER A 34 -0.55 -9.19 -9.35
N ASP A 35 -1.40 -9.38 -10.35
CA ASP A 35 -1.86 -10.69 -10.82
C ASP A 35 -2.46 -11.56 -9.69
N ASN A 36 -3.37 -10.98 -8.91
CA ASN A 36 -4.13 -11.67 -7.87
C ASN A 36 -5.64 -11.57 -8.13
N LYS A 37 -6.46 -12.06 -7.19
CA LYS A 37 -7.93 -12.06 -7.28
C LYS A 37 -8.55 -11.06 -6.31
N ILE A 38 -7.85 -9.96 -6.04
CA ILE A 38 -8.32 -8.90 -5.15
C ILE A 38 -9.44 -8.16 -5.87
N GLY A 39 -10.60 -8.13 -5.24
CA GLY A 39 -11.77 -7.39 -5.69
C GLY A 39 -11.83 -6.01 -5.04
N GLU A 40 -12.93 -5.32 -5.33
CA GLU A 40 -13.23 -4.00 -4.75
C GLU A 40 -13.23 -4.02 -3.21
N THR A 41 -13.71 -5.11 -2.59
CA THR A 41 -13.82 -5.21 -1.13
C THR A 41 -12.44 -5.27 -0.48
N GLY A 42 -11.56 -6.18 -0.93
CA GLY A 42 -10.20 -6.30 -0.40
C GLY A 42 -9.36 -5.05 -0.66
N ALA A 43 -9.54 -4.42 -1.83
CA ALA A 43 -8.88 -3.16 -2.13
C ALA A 43 -9.33 -2.01 -1.21
N ARG A 44 -10.60 -1.95 -0.82
CA ARG A 44 -11.09 -0.96 0.15
C ARG A 44 -10.53 -1.20 1.55
N ASP A 45 -10.37 -2.45 1.96
CA ASP A 45 -9.71 -2.78 3.22
C ASP A 45 -8.24 -2.34 3.20
N LEU A 46 -7.51 -2.62 2.11
CA LEU A 46 -6.14 -2.10 1.92
C LEU A 46 -6.10 -0.56 1.99
N ALA A 47 -7.03 0.13 1.32
CA ALA A 47 -7.12 1.59 1.36
C ALA A 47 -7.38 2.12 2.78
N ALA A 48 -8.25 1.47 3.55
CA ALA A 48 -8.54 1.84 4.93
C ALA A 48 -7.29 1.73 5.82
N SER A 49 -6.47 0.70 5.64
CA SER A 49 -5.20 0.57 6.36
C SER A 49 -4.14 1.57 5.93
N LEU A 50 -4.08 1.93 4.65
CA LEU A 50 -3.15 2.95 4.13
C LEU A 50 -3.45 4.37 4.62
N LYS A 51 -4.64 4.61 5.17
CA LYS A 51 -4.98 5.85 5.87
C LYS A 51 -4.10 6.06 7.10
N ASP A 52 -3.82 4.98 7.84
CA ASP A 52 -3.06 5.02 9.09
C ASP A 52 -1.58 4.68 8.86
N ASN A 53 -1.27 3.85 7.84
CA ASN A 53 0.10 3.53 7.44
C ASN A 53 0.80 4.74 6.78
N ASN A 54 2.00 5.06 7.26
CA ASN A 54 2.81 6.19 6.77
C ASN A 54 4.19 5.78 6.21
N SER A 55 4.41 4.47 6.04
CA SER A 55 5.69 3.87 5.62
C SER A 55 5.63 3.38 4.17
N LEU A 56 4.49 2.84 3.73
CA LEU A 56 4.32 2.27 2.40
C LEU A 56 4.24 3.39 1.36
N THR A 57 5.18 3.39 0.43
CA THR A 57 5.27 4.36 -0.66
C THR A 57 4.86 3.78 -2.01
N GLU A 58 4.85 2.46 -2.15
CA GLU A 58 4.54 1.77 -3.39
C GLU A 58 3.65 0.54 -3.11
N LEU A 59 2.57 0.42 -3.87
CA LEU A 59 1.68 -0.73 -3.86
C LEU A 59 1.26 -1.01 -5.30
N ASN A 60 1.64 -2.17 -5.83
CA ASN A 60 1.20 -2.62 -7.14
C ASN A 60 -0.02 -3.52 -7.02
N LEU A 61 -1.11 -3.15 -7.68
CA LEU A 61 -2.38 -3.87 -7.73
C LEU A 61 -2.80 -4.16 -9.18
N SER A 62 -1.87 -4.11 -10.13
CA SER A 62 -2.18 -4.40 -11.54
C SER A 62 -2.78 -5.80 -11.71
N SER A 63 -3.62 -5.98 -12.73
CA SER A 63 -4.28 -7.27 -13.02
C SER A 63 -5.12 -7.83 -11.86
N ASN A 64 -5.72 -6.95 -11.05
CA ASN A 64 -6.77 -7.28 -10.09
C ASN A 64 -8.10 -6.64 -10.52
N ASN A 65 -9.22 -7.08 -9.95
CA ASN A 65 -10.55 -6.59 -10.34
C ASN A 65 -11.04 -5.47 -9.41
N ILE A 66 -10.39 -4.31 -9.49
CA ILE A 66 -10.58 -3.17 -8.58
C ILE A 66 -11.09 -1.96 -9.37
N GLY A 67 -12.05 -1.22 -8.80
CA GLY A 67 -12.57 0.00 -9.39
C GLY A 67 -11.60 1.19 -9.32
N ASP A 68 -11.62 2.03 -10.36
CA ASP A 68 -10.77 3.21 -10.49
C ASP A 68 -10.82 4.17 -9.29
N THR A 69 -11.99 4.30 -8.67
CA THR A 69 -12.17 5.17 -7.49
C THR A 69 -11.30 4.70 -6.34
N THR A 70 -11.31 3.41 -6.05
CA THR A 70 -10.51 2.83 -4.96
C THR A 70 -9.01 2.91 -5.28
N LEU A 71 -8.61 2.66 -6.53
CA LEU A 71 -7.22 2.85 -6.98
C LEU A 71 -6.75 4.31 -6.83
N LYS A 72 -7.60 5.29 -7.14
CA LYS A 72 -7.28 6.72 -6.93
C LYS A 72 -7.08 7.04 -5.45
N THR A 73 -7.92 6.51 -4.58
CA THR A 73 -7.79 6.68 -3.12
C THR A 73 -6.48 6.09 -2.61
N ILE A 74 -6.15 4.85 -2.99
CA ILE A 74 -4.89 4.18 -2.64
C ILE A 74 -3.70 5.01 -3.10
N ASN A 75 -3.69 5.45 -4.37
CA ASN A 75 -2.63 6.30 -4.90
C ASN A 75 -2.46 7.60 -4.13
N GLY A 76 -3.56 8.24 -3.70
CA GLY A 76 -3.51 9.43 -2.85
C GLY A 76 -2.76 9.19 -1.54
N TYR A 77 -2.99 8.05 -0.88
CA TYR A 77 -2.27 7.68 0.35
C TYR A 77 -0.79 7.39 0.10
N LEU A 78 -0.46 6.67 -0.97
CA LEU A 78 0.95 6.40 -1.32
C LEU A 78 1.73 7.69 -1.63
N GLN A 79 1.13 8.64 -2.34
CA GLN A 79 1.75 9.93 -2.64
C GLN A 79 1.99 10.78 -1.39
N ARG A 80 1.03 10.77 -0.44
CA ARG A 80 1.19 11.39 0.87
C ARG A 80 2.40 10.79 1.60
N ASN A 81 2.54 9.46 1.59
CA ASN A 81 3.65 8.76 2.24
C ASN A 81 4.99 9.07 1.59
N LYS A 82 5.06 9.12 0.24
CA LYS A 82 6.26 9.58 -0.50
C LYS A 82 6.68 10.98 -0.06
N THR A 83 5.73 11.90 0.02
CA THR A 83 5.99 13.28 0.48
C THR A 83 6.52 13.33 1.92
N ILE A 84 5.98 12.50 2.82
CA ILE A 84 6.45 12.40 4.21
C ILE A 84 7.89 11.87 4.25
N ALA A 85 8.20 10.83 3.47
CA ALA A 85 9.54 10.25 3.39
C ALA A 85 10.56 11.27 2.87
N GLU A 86 10.24 12.00 1.80
CA GLU A 86 11.11 13.05 1.25
C GLU A 86 11.38 14.19 2.25
N LYS A 87 10.33 14.65 2.95
CA LYS A 87 10.47 15.70 3.99
C LYS A 87 11.39 15.26 5.11
N LYS A 88 11.33 13.99 5.53
CA LYS A 88 12.25 13.41 6.53
C LYS A 88 13.70 13.46 6.04
N SER A 89 13.96 13.07 4.79
CA SER A 89 15.31 13.10 4.20
C SER A 89 15.88 14.53 4.10
N ARG A 90 15.06 15.52 3.75
CA ARG A 90 15.50 16.94 3.69
C ARG A 90 15.85 17.48 5.07
N LYS A 91 15.05 17.18 6.10
CA LYS A 91 15.30 17.62 7.48
C LYS A 91 16.60 17.06 8.07
N LEU A 92 17.04 15.88 7.61
CA LEU A 92 18.33 15.30 8.00
C LEU A 92 19.52 16.03 7.34
N LYS A 93 19.38 16.43 6.07
CA LYS A 93 20.44 17.13 5.32
C LYS A 93 20.74 18.55 5.82
N CYS A 94 19.78 19.22 6.47
CA CYS A 94 19.97 20.58 7.00
C CYS A 94 20.49 20.64 8.45
N ARG A 95 20.86 19.49 9.04
CA ARG A 95 21.36 19.39 10.43
C ARG A 95 22.85 19.03 10.54
N GLY A 96 23.56 18.98 9.43
CA GLY A 96 25.03 18.89 9.34
C GLY A 96 25.58 20.15 8.71
#